data_AF-A0A653YT73-F1
#
_entry.id   AF-A0A653YT73-F1
#
_cell.length_a   1.000
_cell.length_b   1.000
_cell.length_c   1.000
_cell.angle_alpha   90.00
_cell.angle_beta   90.00
_cell.angle_gamma   90.00
#
_symmetry.space_group_name_H-M   'P 1'
#
loop_
_entity.id
_entity.type
_entity.pdbx_description
1 polymer ?
#
loop_
_entity_poly.entity_id
_entity_poly.type
_entity_poly.pdbx_seq_one_letter_code
_entity_poly.pdbx_strand_id
1 'polypeptide(L)' 'MDTEGLDPQKLHGAPPLMPWPKFAEWIGMGDEPIVVRTWVERGYLPSKKVGKRTMVNVVRLVQQLLDEE' A
#
# COMPACT_ATOMS: atom_id res chain seq x y z
N MET A 1 13.21 -12.07 -18.44
CA MET A 1 13.38 -11.79 -17.01
C MET A 1 12.42 -12.72 -16.32
N ASP A 2 12.95 -13.77 -15.70
CA ASP A 2 12.17 -14.66 -14.85
C ASP A 2 11.57 -13.81 -13.73
N THR A 3 10.26 -13.56 -13.81
CA THR A 3 9.49 -13.07 -12.68
C THR A 3 9.47 -14.20 -11.67
N GLU A 4 10.53 -14.34 -10.88
CA GLU A 4 10.48 -15.11 -9.65
C GLU A 4 9.28 -14.55 -8.88
N GLY A 5 8.23 -15.37 -8.83
CA GLY A 5 6.94 -14.98 -8.30
C GLY A 5 7.11 -14.35 -6.93
N LEU A 6 6.44 -13.21 -6.73
CA LEU A 6 6.26 -12.61 -5.43
C LEU A 6 5.81 -13.71 -4.47
N ASP A 7 6.73 -14.18 -3.61
CA ASP A 7 6.43 -15.20 -2.62
C ASP A 7 5.30 -14.66 -1.73
N PRO A 8 4.06 -15.20 -1.81
CA PRO A 8 2.93 -14.71 -1.02
C PRO A 8 3.20 -14.83 0.48
N GLN A 9 4.14 -15.70 0.88
CA GLN A 9 4.57 -15.86 2.26
C GLN A 9 5.36 -14.64 2.77
N LYS A 10 5.96 -13.82 1.91
CA LYS A 10 6.53 -12.51 2.32
C LYS A 10 5.46 -11.46 2.61
N LEU A 11 4.21 -11.70 2.19
CA LEU A 11 3.04 -10.90 2.59
C LEU A 11 2.46 -11.32 3.94
N HIS A 12 2.87 -12.48 4.50
CA HIS A 12 2.47 -12.90 5.84
C HIS A 12 3.03 -11.93 6.88
N GLY A 13 2.19 -10.99 7.33
CA GLY A 13 2.54 -9.99 8.33
C GLY A 13 2.26 -8.55 7.89
N ALA A 14 1.91 -8.31 6.62
CA ALA A 14 1.41 -7.02 6.20
C ALA A 14 0.09 -6.71 6.94
N PRO A 15 0.00 -5.61 7.70
CA PRO A 15 -1.24 -5.28 8.38
C PRO A 15 -2.32 -4.95 7.35
N PRO A 16 -3.58 -5.34 7.59
CA PRO A 16 -4.66 -5.11 6.62
C PRO A 16 -4.90 -3.62 6.35
N LEU A 17 -4.55 -2.77 7.33
CA LEU A 17 -4.51 -1.32 7.22
C LEU A 17 -3.15 -0.80 7.70
N MET A 18 -2.56 0.14 6.99
CA MET A 18 -1.30 0.79 7.37
C MET A 18 -1.42 2.32 7.30
N PRO A 19 -0.88 3.10 8.25
CA PRO A 19 -0.81 4.56 8.09
C PRO A 19 -0.08 4.89 6.80
N TRP A 20 -0.60 5.82 5.98
CA TRP A 20 0.04 6.12 4.70
C TRP A 20 1.54 6.50 4.80
N PRO A 21 2.05 7.19 5.85
CA PRO A 21 3.49 7.45 5.96
C PRO A 21 4.29 6.17 6.16
N LYS A 22 3.76 5.22 6.94
CA LYS A 22 4.37 3.90 7.12
C LYS A 22 4.30 3.06 5.85
N PHE A 23 3.23 3.22 5.06
CA PHE A 23 3.15 2.60 3.75
C PHE A 23 4.23 3.15 2.81
N ALA A 24 4.48 4.46 2.82
CA ALA A 24 5.56 5.06 2.04
C ALA A 24 6.94 4.49 2.42
N GLU A 25 7.24 4.40 3.72
CA GLU A 25 8.47 3.72 4.21
C GLU A 25 8.54 2.26 3.71
N TRP A 26 7.42 1.53 3.81
CA TRP A 26 7.37 0.10 3.51
C TRP A 26 7.63 -0.23 2.03
N ILE A 27 7.17 0.63 1.11
CA ILE A 27 7.39 0.46 -0.33
C ILE A 27 8.69 1.11 -0.84
N GLY A 28 9.57 1.57 0.07
CA GLY A 28 10.84 2.20 -0.30
C GLY A 28 10.73 3.68 -0.73
N MET A 29 9.57 4.32 -0.51
CA MET A 29 9.30 5.74 -0.79
C MET A 29 9.47 6.62 0.45
N GLY A 30 10.27 6.18 1.43
CA GLY A 30 10.47 6.86 2.72
C GLY A 30 11.12 8.24 2.59
N ASP A 31 11.97 8.43 1.59
CA ASP A 31 12.65 9.71 1.33
C ASP A 31 11.78 10.71 0.55
N GLU A 32 10.71 10.23 -0.09
CA GLU A 32 9.75 11.04 -0.87
C GLU A 32 8.29 10.83 -0.44
N PRO A 33 7.95 11.01 0.85
CA PRO A 33 6.61 10.68 1.37
C PRO A 33 5.50 11.55 0.76
N ILE A 34 5.83 12.73 0.21
CA ILE A 34 4.88 13.64 -0.44
C ILE A 34 4.24 13.03 -1.70
N VAL A 35 4.96 12.14 -2.40
CA VAL A 35 4.46 11.44 -3.58
C VAL A 35 3.35 10.48 -3.17
N VAL A 36 3.60 9.65 -2.16
CA VAL A 36 2.61 8.69 -1.64
C VAL A 36 1.40 9.41 -1.03
N ARG A 37 1.62 10.52 -0.32
CA ARG A 37 0.53 11.37 0.16
C ARG A 37 -0.37 11.84 -0.98
N THR A 38 0.23 12.28 -2.10
CA THR A 38 -0.52 12.74 -3.28
C THR A 38 -1.33 11.61 -3.90
N TRP A 39 -0.82 10.38 -3.94
CA TRP A 39 -1.59 9.21 -4.42
C TRP A 39 -2.82 8.94 -3.55
N VAL A 40 -2.67 9.06 -2.22
CA VAL A 40 -3.79 8.92 -1.28
C VAL A 40 -4.81 10.05 -1.47
N GLU A 41 -4.36 11.30 -1.56
CA GLU A 41 -5.24 12.47 -1.75
C GLU A 41 -6.00 12.43 -3.08
N ARG A 42 -5.38 11.90 -4.13
CA ARG A 42 -5.99 11.73 -5.47
C ARG A 42 -6.80 10.45 -5.62
N GLY A 43 -6.84 9.59 -4.60
CA GLY A 43 -7.61 8.34 -4.61
C GLY A 43 -7.01 7.23 -5.47
N TYR A 44 -5.73 7.32 -5.82
CA TYR A 44 -5.02 6.27 -6.56
C TYR A 44 -4.70 5.06 -5.69
N LEU A 45 -4.55 5.26 -4.38
CA LEU A 45 -4.44 4.18 -3.40
C LEU A 45 -5.78 3.98 -2.67
N PRO A 46 -6.25 2.73 -2.52
CA PRO A 46 -7.43 2.46 -1.70
C PRO A 46 -7.11 2.85 -0.26
N SER A 47 -7.85 3.83 0.26
CA SER A 47 -7.58 4.39 1.58
C SER A 47 -8.86 4.60 2.38
N LYS A 48 -8.72 4.59 3.71
CA LYS A 48 -9.82 4.78 4.66
C LYS A 48 -9.36 5.61 5.84
N LYS A 49 -10.20 6.55 6.29
CA LYS A 49 -9.98 7.24 7.58
C LYS A 49 -10.32 6.31 8.75
N VAL A 50 -9.39 6.20 9.69
CA VAL A 50 -9.57 5.53 10.99
C VAL A 50 -9.26 6.56 12.07
N GLY A 51 -10.31 7.05 12.75
CA GLY A 51 -10.20 8.22 13.62
C GLY A 51 -9.67 9.44 12.85
N LYS A 52 -8.55 10.00 13.32
CA LYS A 52 -7.90 11.18 12.70
C LYS A 52 -6.84 10.82 11.65
N ARG A 53 -6.59 9.53 11.38
CA ARG A 53 -5.50 9.08 10.49
C ARG A 53 -6.07 8.50 9.19
N THR A 54 -5.40 8.78 8.08
CA THR A 54 -5.67 8.11 6.80
C THR A 54 -4.79 6.87 6.68
N MET A 55 -5.44 5.73 6.44
CA MET A 55 -4.81 4.42 6.32
C MET A 55 -4.92 3.94 4.87
N VAL A 56 -3.86 3.33 4.35
CA VAL A 56 -3.89 2.54 3.11
C VAL A 56 -4.52 1.19 3.43
N ASN A 57 -5.51 0.79 2.62
CA ASN A 57 -6.14 -0.52 2.69
C ASN A 57 -5.33 -1.51 1.84
N VAL A 58 -4.37 -2.18 2.49
CA VAL A 58 -3.43 -3.08 1.83
C VAL A 58 -4.16 -4.29 1.25
N VAL A 59 -5.17 -4.81 1.93
CA VAL A 59 -5.98 -5.94 1.43
C VAL A 59 -6.66 -5.57 0.11
N ARG A 60 -7.30 -4.39 0.05
CA ARG A 60 -7.96 -3.95 -1.19
C ARG A 60 -6.97 -3.68 -2.31
N LEU A 61 -5.81 -3.10 -1.99
CA LEU A 61 -4.76 -2.84 -2.98
C LEU A 61 -4.30 -4.15 -3.62
N VAL A 62 -3.98 -5.17 -2.81
CA VAL A 62 -3.56 -6.48 -3.31
C VAL A 62 -4.65 -7.12 -4.17
N GLN A 63 -5.91 -7.06 -3.73
CA GLN A 63 -7.03 -7.58 -4.54
C GLN A 63 -7.13 -6.87 -5.89
N GLN A 64 -7.02 -5.53 -5.93
CA GLN A 64 -7.07 -4.77 -7.18
C GLN A 64 -5.93 -5.16 -8.13
N LEU A 65 -4.73 -5.35 -7.60
CA LEU A 65 -3.57 -5.75 -8.40
C LEU A 65 -3.73 -7.17 -8.98
N LEU A 66 -4.31 -8.11 -8.22
CA LEU A 66 -4.59 -9.46 -8.71
C LEU A 66 -5.75 -9.50 -9.70
N ASP A 67 -6.73 -8.62 -9.56
CA ASP A 67 -7.88 -8.51 -10.48
C ASP A 67 -7.47 -7.86 -11.83
N GLU A 68 -6.35 -7.13 -11.86
CA GLU A 68 -5.80 -6.45 -13.05
C GLU A 68 -4.86 -7.35 -13.88
N GLU A 69 -4.58 -8.58 -13.41
CA GLU A 69 -3.73 -9.60 -14.04
C GLU A 69 -4.54 -10.60 -14.88
#